data_AF-A0AA48H2H5-F1
#
_entry.id   AF-A0AA48H2H5-F1
#
_cell.length_a   1.000
_cell.length_b   1.000
_cell.length_c   1.000
_cell.angle_alpha   90.00
_cell.angle_beta   90.00
_cell.angle_gamma   90.00
#
_symmetry.space_group_name_H-M   'P 1'
#
loop_
_entity.id
_entity.type
_entity.pdbx_description
1 polymer ?
#
loop_
_entity_poly.entity_id
_entity_poly.type
_entity_poly.pdbx_seq_one_letter_code
_entity_poly.pdbx_strand_id
1 'polypeptide(L)'
;MAPASIHHRRRWFYVLWTCLLLLSLGALVLWNLPTRTDQASLQMGVVIPDAPSGARVQVWAGPRARCPHPAWDGRGSLGEAALGPAGDARLPLLRVPIARRRWVKDFIPGRTWEIVLLRVVVPGQPDKFIIYPLTLDIRAGLLGPGRKLLITSQSKWAKLRVEVPPPNGLP
;
A
#
# COMPACT_ATOMS: atom_id res chain seq x y z
N MET A 1 4.25 -53.96 -38.02
CA MET A 1 4.60 -52.70 -37.32
C MET A 1 4.89 -53.05 -35.87
N ALA A 2 6.14 -52.94 -35.42
CA ALA A 2 6.51 -53.28 -34.04
C ALA A 2 5.85 -52.28 -33.06
N PRO A 3 5.23 -52.74 -31.96
CA PRO A 3 4.57 -51.85 -31.00
C PRO A 3 5.61 -50.94 -30.34
N ALA A 4 5.36 -49.62 -30.35
CA ALA A 4 6.24 -48.64 -29.73
C ALA A 4 6.43 -48.97 -28.24
N SER A 5 7.69 -49.16 -27.84
CA SER A 5 8.12 -49.48 -26.47
C SER A 5 7.42 -48.58 -25.43
N ILE A 6 6.90 -49.20 -24.37
CA ILE A 6 6.25 -48.52 -23.23
C ILE A 6 7.17 -47.45 -22.63
N HIS A 7 8.49 -47.68 -22.64
CA HIS A 7 9.48 -46.71 -22.18
C HIS A 7 9.55 -45.46 -23.05
N HIS A 8 9.37 -45.59 -24.37
CA HIS A 8 9.32 -44.46 -25.28
C HIS A 8 8.07 -43.60 -25.03
N ARG A 9 6.90 -44.21 -24.83
CA ARG A 9 5.66 -43.49 -24.49
C ARG A 9 5.78 -42.73 -23.16
N ARG A 10 6.34 -43.37 -22.11
CA ARG A 10 6.55 -42.71 -20.80
C ARG A 10 7.49 -41.52 -20.86
N ARG A 11 8.57 -41.59 -21.66
CA ARG A 11 9.49 -40.45 -21.86
C ARG A 11 8.77 -39.24 -22.45
N TRP A 12 7.93 -39.43 -23.46
CA TRP A 12 7.15 -38.35 -24.05
C TRP A 12 6.15 -37.74 -23.08
N PHE A 13 5.53 -38.54 -22.21
CA PHE A 13 4.70 -37.99 -21.13
C PHE A 13 5.51 -37.11 -20.18
N TYR A 14 6.71 -37.53 -19.75
CA TYR A 14 7.55 -36.68 -18.90
C TYR A 14 7.92 -35.37 -19.58
N VAL A 15 8.33 -35.41 -20.84
CA VAL A 15 8.64 -34.20 -21.62
C VAL A 15 7.43 -33.27 -21.71
N LEU A 16 6.26 -33.81 -22.04
CA LEU A 16 5.01 -33.04 -22.10
C LEU A 16 4.68 -32.40 -20.74
N TRP A 17 4.75 -33.17 -19.66
CA TRP A 17 4.48 -32.66 -18.31
C TRP A 17 5.47 -31.57 -17.90
N THR A 18 6.75 -31.73 -18.20
CA THR A 18 7.76 -30.69 -17.94
C THR A 18 7.48 -29.44 -18.76
N CYS A 19 7.12 -29.56 -20.04
CA CYS A 19 6.74 -28.41 -20.87
C CYS A 19 5.50 -27.69 -20.31
N LEU A 20 4.46 -28.43 -19.91
CA LEU A 20 3.26 -27.84 -19.30
C LEU A 20 3.58 -27.15 -17.96
N LEU A 21 4.43 -27.75 -17.14
CA LEU A 21 4.89 -27.14 -15.89
C LEU A 21 5.65 -25.83 -16.16
N LEU A 22 6.58 -25.82 -17.12
CA LEU A 22 7.31 -24.61 -17.50
C LEU A 22 6.37 -23.53 -18.07
N LEU A 23 5.40 -23.91 -18.90
CA LEU A 23 4.41 -22.98 -19.45
C LEU A 23 3.53 -22.37 -18.34
N SER A 24 3.09 -23.17 -17.38
CA SER A 24 2.28 -22.68 -16.25
C SER A 24 3.08 -21.74 -15.34
N LEU A 25 4.35 -22.06 -15.05
CA LEU A 25 5.26 -21.16 -14.33
C LEU A 25 5.49 -19.86 -15.11
N GLY A 26 5.72 -19.95 -16.42
CA GLY A 26 5.87 -18.79 -17.30
C GLY A 26 4.62 -17.90 -17.29
N ALA A 27 3.44 -18.49 -17.39
CA ALA A 27 2.16 -17.78 -17.31
C ALA A 27 1.97 -17.08 -15.94
N LEU A 28 2.35 -17.74 -14.84
CA LEU A 28 2.28 -17.17 -13.49
C LEU A 28 3.23 -15.98 -13.32
N VAL A 29 4.45 -16.08 -13.88
CA VAL A 29 5.42 -14.99 -13.88
C VAL A 29 4.89 -13.80 -14.70
N LEU A 30 4.40 -14.06 -15.92
CA LEU A 30 3.76 -13.06 -16.77
C LEU A 30 2.54 -12.40 -16.14
N TRP A 31 1.79 -13.13 -15.30
CA TRP A 31 0.64 -12.61 -14.56
C TRP A 31 1.01 -11.58 -13.48
N ASN A 32 2.20 -11.73 -12.89
CA ASN A 32 2.70 -10.87 -11.81
C ASN A 32 3.69 -9.79 -12.28
N LEU A 33 4.06 -9.81 -13.56
CA LEU A 33 4.81 -8.73 -14.19
C LEU A 33 3.86 -7.60 -14.59
N PRO A 34 4.03 -6.38 -14.06
CA PRO A 34 3.22 -5.24 -14.50
C PRO A 34 3.48 -4.95 -15.97
N THR A 35 2.43 -4.58 -16.70
CA THR A 35 2.58 -4.00 -18.05
C THR A 35 3.21 -2.63 -18.00
N ARG A 36 2.79 -1.82 -17.02
CA ARG A 36 3.30 -0.49 -16.72
C ARG A 36 3.25 -0.25 -15.22
N THR A 37 4.25 0.45 -14.73
CA THR A 37 4.26 1.01 -13.38
C THR A 37 4.19 2.51 -13.56
N ASP A 38 3.06 3.09 -13.23
CA ASP A 38 2.84 4.53 -13.33
C ASP A 38 2.90 5.16 -11.93
N GLN A 39 3.02 6.48 -11.89
CA GLN A 39 2.94 7.25 -10.64
C GLN A 39 1.72 8.17 -10.68
N ALA A 40 0.96 8.16 -9.59
CA ALA A 40 -0.07 9.16 -9.29
C ALA A 40 0.46 10.12 -8.23
N SER A 41 -0.06 11.35 -8.22
CA SER A 41 0.29 12.33 -7.21
C SER A 41 -0.84 12.47 -6.19
N LEU A 42 -0.53 12.28 -4.92
CA LEU A 42 -1.48 12.41 -3.82
C LEU A 42 -1.04 13.54 -2.90
N GLN A 43 -1.91 14.53 -2.70
CA GLN A 43 -1.72 15.56 -1.69
C GLN A 43 -2.77 15.36 -0.59
N MET A 44 -2.34 15.33 0.66
CA MET A 44 -3.24 15.13 1.79
C MET A 44 -3.29 16.36 2.68
N GLY A 45 -4.50 16.84 2.92
CA GLY A 45 -4.86 17.75 4.01
C GLY A 45 -5.47 16.95 5.15
N VAL A 46 -5.14 17.33 6.37
CA VAL A 46 -5.69 16.75 7.58
C VAL A 46 -6.18 17.89 8.46
N VAL A 47 -7.42 17.77 8.96
CA VAL A 47 -8.02 18.72 9.88
C VAL A 47 -8.47 17.95 11.11
N ILE A 48 -7.72 18.12 12.21
CA ILE A 48 -7.99 17.52 13.49
C ILE A 48 -8.34 18.64 14.46
N PRO A 49 -9.64 19.04 14.52
CA PRO A 49 -10.06 20.03 15.49
C PRO A 49 -9.79 19.52 16.90
N ASP A 50 -9.45 20.46 17.79
CA ASP A 50 -9.14 20.21 19.20
C ASP A 50 -7.87 19.38 19.43
N ALA A 51 -6.98 19.29 18.42
CA ALA A 51 -5.66 18.71 18.62
C ALA A 51 -4.85 19.53 19.64
N PRO A 52 -4.12 18.88 20.56
CA PRO A 52 -3.21 19.57 21.47
C PRO A 52 -2.18 20.43 20.71
N SER A 53 -1.76 21.53 21.32
CA SER A 53 -0.72 22.39 20.75
C SER A 53 0.60 21.61 20.61
N GLY A 54 1.31 21.85 19.50
CA GLY A 54 2.55 21.14 19.18
C GLY A 54 2.35 19.74 18.60
N ALA A 55 1.11 19.34 18.30
CA ALA A 55 0.84 18.11 17.58
C ALA A 55 1.49 18.11 16.18
N ARG A 56 2.00 16.95 15.78
CA ARG A 56 2.61 16.74 14.45
C ARG A 56 2.00 15.54 13.77
N VAL A 57 1.88 15.59 12.45
CA VAL A 57 1.37 14.49 11.63
C VAL A 57 2.51 13.96 10.77
N GLN A 58 2.83 12.69 10.96
CA GLN A 58 3.73 11.93 10.12
C GLN A 58 2.92 11.08 9.15
N VAL A 59 3.44 10.89 7.94
CA VAL A 59 2.75 10.12 6.90
C VAL A 59 3.59 8.97 6.39
N TRP A 60 2.98 7.81 6.28
CA TRP A 60 3.50 6.66 5.56
C TRP A 60 2.49 6.22 4.52
N ALA A 61 2.96 5.78 3.37
CA ALA A 61 2.09 5.22 2.34
C ALA A 61 2.76 3.99 1.74
N GLY A 62 1.96 2.97 1.46
CA GLY A 62 2.50 1.70 0.99
C GLY A 62 1.45 0.65 0.66
N PRO A 63 1.90 -0.55 0.25
CA PRO A 63 1.02 -1.69 0.08
C PRO A 63 0.44 -2.13 1.42
N ARG A 64 -0.81 -2.60 1.44
CA ARG A 64 -1.50 -2.97 2.68
C ARG A 64 -0.76 -4.06 3.47
N ALA A 65 -0.17 -5.03 2.76
CA ALA A 65 0.59 -6.13 3.36
C ALA A 65 1.87 -5.69 4.11
N ARG A 66 2.32 -4.44 3.92
CA ARG A 66 3.51 -3.88 4.58
C ARG A 66 3.16 -2.73 5.53
N CYS A 67 1.88 -2.60 5.90
CA CYS A 67 1.46 -1.57 6.84
C CYS A 67 2.21 -1.74 8.16
N PRO A 68 2.94 -0.72 8.64
CA PRO A 68 3.67 -0.82 9.91
C PRO A 68 2.75 -0.66 11.13
N HIS A 69 1.48 -0.29 10.95
CA HIS A 69 0.49 -0.20 12.03
C HIS A 69 0.23 -1.58 12.66
N PRO A 70 0.21 -1.73 13.99
CA PRO A 70 0.28 -0.70 15.05
C PRO A 70 1.70 -0.33 15.53
N ALA A 71 2.74 -1.06 15.10
CA ALA A 71 4.11 -0.91 15.58
C ALA A 71 4.90 0.24 14.94
N TRP A 72 4.22 1.22 14.32
CA TRP A 72 4.90 2.25 13.55
C TRP A 72 5.42 3.38 14.45
N ASP A 73 6.74 3.44 14.61
CA ASP A 73 7.46 4.44 15.42
C ASP A 73 7.79 5.73 14.65
N GLY A 74 7.33 5.85 13.39
CA GLY A 74 7.63 6.98 12.51
C GLY A 74 8.86 6.79 11.62
N ARG A 75 9.68 5.74 11.83
CA ARG A 75 10.78 5.43 10.90
C ARG A 75 10.22 5.13 9.51
N GLY A 76 10.92 5.63 8.48
CA GLY A 76 10.47 5.50 7.10
C GLY A 76 9.24 6.37 6.76
N SER A 77 8.95 7.38 7.58
CA SER A 77 7.98 8.42 7.22
C SER A 77 8.35 9.06 5.88
N LEU A 78 7.35 9.23 5.02
CA LEU A 78 7.45 9.92 3.74
C LEU A 78 7.31 11.45 3.91
N GLY A 79 6.94 11.91 5.11
CA GLY A 79 6.74 13.33 5.38
C GLY A 79 6.24 13.62 6.78
N GLU A 80 6.49 14.84 7.24
CA GLU A 80 5.98 15.34 8.50
C GLU A 80 5.45 16.76 8.31
N ALA A 81 4.36 17.09 9.00
CA ALA A 81 3.82 18.43 9.07
C ALA A 81 3.36 18.73 10.49
N ALA A 82 3.69 19.91 11.01
CA ALA A 82 3.11 20.41 12.24
C ALA A 82 1.63 20.77 12.01
N LEU A 83 0.78 20.52 13.01
CA LEU A 83 -0.59 21.00 13.01
C LEU A 83 -0.60 22.51 13.31
N GLY A 84 -1.30 23.26 12.48
CA GLY A 84 -1.56 24.68 12.66
C GLY A 84 -2.48 24.95 13.87
N PRO A 85 -2.68 26.22 14.23
CA PRO A 85 -3.50 26.61 15.38
C PRO A 85 -4.97 26.19 15.24
N ALA A 86 -5.47 26.00 14.02
CA ALA A 86 -6.82 25.49 13.76
C ALA A 86 -6.89 23.94 13.70
N GLY A 87 -5.78 23.25 13.99
CA GLY A 87 -5.67 21.81 13.87
C GLY A 87 -5.57 21.33 12.41
N ASP A 88 -5.13 22.18 11.49
CA ASP A 88 -4.94 21.85 10.08
C ASP A 88 -3.48 21.56 9.75
N ALA A 89 -3.24 20.56 8.90
CA ALA A 89 -1.92 20.24 8.39
C ALA A 89 -2.02 19.84 6.91
N ARG A 90 -1.06 20.30 6.10
CA ARG A 90 -0.88 19.84 4.73
C ARG A 90 0.38 19.02 4.64
N LEU A 91 0.22 17.78 4.20
CA LEU A 91 1.31 16.84 4.01
C LEU A 91 1.98 17.04 2.65
N PRO A 92 3.25 16.62 2.51
CA PRO A 92 3.95 16.71 1.23
C PRO A 92 3.25 15.90 0.14
N LEU A 93 3.54 16.26 -1.10
CA LEU A 93 3.03 15.54 -2.27
C LEU A 93 3.64 14.13 -2.31
N LEU A 94 2.81 13.11 -2.16
CA LEU A 94 3.21 11.71 -2.23
C LEU A 94 3.10 11.21 -3.67
N ARG A 95 4.15 10.53 -4.15
CA ARG A 95 4.11 9.82 -5.44
C ARG A 95 3.70 8.37 -5.20
N VAL A 96 2.45 8.06 -5.54
CA VAL A 96 1.83 6.76 -5.33
C VAL A 96 2.11 5.89 -6.55
N PRO A 97 2.93 4.84 -6.44
CA PRO A 97 3.11 3.88 -7.52
C PRO A 97 1.85 3.05 -7.71
N ILE A 98 1.44 2.90 -8.96
CA ILE A 98 0.29 2.11 -9.40
C ILE A 98 0.79 1.09 -10.43
N ALA A 99 0.73 -0.18 -10.06
CA ALA A 99 1.13 -1.29 -10.91
C ALA A 99 -0.12 -2.03 -11.41
N ARG A 100 -0.42 -1.90 -12.70
CA ARG A 100 -1.58 -2.57 -13.32
C ARG A 100 -1.23 -3.96 -13.80
N ARG A 101 -2.18 -4.90 -13.69
CA ARG A 101 -2.06 -6.21 -14.32
C ARG A 101 -2.19 -6.09 -15.83
N ARG A 102 -1.54 -7.01 -16.54
CA ARG A 102 -1.52 -7.05 -18.01
C ARG A 102 -2.89 -7.39 -18.61
N TRP A 103 -3.58 -8.35 -18.01
CA TRP A 103 -4.73 -9.02 -18.61
C TRP A 103 -6.07 -8.70 -17.94
N VAL A 104 -6.05 -7.96 -16.83
CA VAL A 104 -7.24 -7.65 -16.03
C VAL A 104 -7.22 -6.18 -15.62
N LYS A 105 -8.41 -5.58 -15.49
CA LYS A 105 -8.60 -4.24 -14.90
C LYS A 105 -8.40 -4.26 -13.37
N ASP A 106 -7.31 -4.85 -12.91
CA ASP A 106 -6.95 -4.91 -11.50
C ASP A 106 -5.46 -4.57 -11.31
N PHE A 107 -5.10 -4.29 -10.07
CA PHE A 107 -3.75 -3.88 -9.70
C PHE A 107 -2.96 -5.06 -9.13
N ILE A 108 -1.64 -4.93 -9.08
CA ILE A 108 -0.76 -5.94 -8.49
C ILE A 108 -0.59 -5.61 -6.99
N PRO A 109 -1.11 -6.46 -6.09
CA PRO A 109 -0.91 -6.28 -4.65
C PRO A 109 0.57 -6.31 -4.30
N GLY A 110 0.97 -5.53 -3.29
CA GLY A 110 2.39 -5.46 -2.88
C GLY A 110 3.28 -4.57 -3.75
N ARG A 111 2.84 -4.21 -4.97
CA ARG A 111 3.52 -3.22 -5.84
C ARG A 111 2.78 -1.89 -5.94
N THR A 112 1.45 -1.94 -5.84
CA THR A 112 0.62 -0.74 -5.74
C THR A 112 0.53 -0.32 -4.28
N TRP A 113 0.62 0.99 -4.00
CA TRP A 113 0.31 1.49 -2.67
C TRP A 113 -1.20 1.58 -2.50
N GLU A 114 -1.69 0.98 -1.42
CA GLU A 114 -3.12 0.76 -1.20
C GLU A 114 -3.64 1.51 0.01
N ILE A 115 -2.74 1.98 0.86
CA ILE A 115 -3.09 2.65 2.12
C ILE A 115 -2.15 3.81 2.37
N VAL A 116 -2.69 4.85 3.00
CA VAL A 116 -1.93 5.89 3.67
C VAL A 116 -2.21 5.78 5.16
N LEU A 117 -1.14 5.75 5.94
CA LEU A 117 -1.16 5.77 7.39
C LEU A 117 -0.68 7.13 7.86
N LEU A 118 -1.48 7.79 8.69
CA LEU A 118 -1.12 9.00 9.38
C LEU A 118 -0.90 8.67 10.84
N ARG A 119 0.23 9.10 11.39
CA ARG A 119 0.51 9.06 12.81
C ARG A 119 0.49 10.49 13.33
N VAL A 120 -0.34 10.75 14.32
CA VAL A 120 -0.44 12.03 14.99
C VAL A 120 0.28 11.92 16.32
N VAL A 121 1.39 12.63 16.43
CA VAL A 121 2.29 12.62 17.58
C VAL A 121 2.03 13.86 18.40
N VAL A 122 1.82 13.69 19.70
CA VAL A 122 1.70 14.78 20.67
C VAL A 122 2.68 14.51 21.81
N PRO A 123 3.52 15.49 22.19
CA PRO A 123 4.44 15.32 23.32
C PRO A 123 3.69 14.90 24.59
N GLY A 124 4.12 13.79 25.20
CA GLY A 124 3.56 13.30 26.46
C GLY A 124 2.19 12.62 26.34
N GLN A 125 1.68 12.36 25.14
CA GLN A 125 0.44 11.60 24.92
C GLN A 125 0.71 10.37 24.04
N PRO A 126 -0.14 9.32 24.14
CA PRO A 126 -0.05 8.20 23.22
C PRO A 126 -0.36 8.65 21.79
N ASP A 127 0.37 8.06 20.83
CA ASP A 127 0.18 8.36 19.42
C ASP A 127 -1.20 7.94 18.95
N LYS A 128 -1.71 8.69 17.98
CA LYS A 128 -3.00 8.40 17.35
C LYS A 128 -2.84 8.13 15.87
N PHE A 129 -3.63 7.22 15.33
CA PHE A 129 -3.49 6.79 13.94
C PHE A 129 -4.75 7.03 13.12
N ILE A 130 -4.56 7.35 11.84
CA ILE A 130 -5.61 7.41 10.82
C ILE A 130 -5.15 6.57 9.64
N ILE A 131 -5.97 5.62 9.21
CA ILE A 131 -5.72 4.81 8.02
C ILE A 131 -6.70 5.24 6.93
N TYR A 132 -6.15 5.58 5.76
CA TYR A 132 -6.91 5.90 4.58
C TYR A 132 -6.68 4.86 3.48
N PRO A 133 -7.68 4.06 3.11
CA PRO A 133 -7.55 3.10 2.00
C PRO A 133 -7.67 3.80 0.65
N LEU A 134 -6.62 3.73 -0.17
CA LEU A 134 -6.59 4.26 -1.54
C LEU A 134 -7.24 3.34 -2.58
N THR A 135 -7.56 2.09 -2.20
CA THR A 135 -8.01 1.07 -3.15
C THR A 135 -9.25 1.50 -3.95
N LEU A 136 -10.20 2.19 -3.31
CA LEU A 136 -11.41 2.66 -3.97
C LEU A 136 -11.10 3.80 -4.95
N ASP A 137 -10.28 4.77 -4.57
CA ASP A 137 -9.90 5.90 -5.42
C ASP A 137 -9.10 5.44 -6.65
N ILE A 138 -8.22 4.45 -6.45
CA ILE A 138 -7.44 3.84 -7.53
C ILE A 138 -8.36 3.06 -8.47
N ARG A 139 -9.30 2.26 -7.95
CA ARG A 139 -10.27 1.48 -8.77
C ARG A 139 -11.26 2.37 -9.52
N ALA A 140 -11.71 3.46 -8.90
CA ALA A 140 -12.55 4.47 -9.54
C ALA A 140 -11.77 5.32 -10.57
N GLY A 141 -10.44 5.20 -10.61
CA GLY A 141 -9.57 5.97 -11.51
C GLY A 141 -9.38 7.42 -11.08
N LEU A 142 -9.83 7.81 -9.89
CA LEU A 142 -9.58 9.13 -9.29
C LEU A 142 -8.08 9.31 -9.02
N LEU A 143 -7.45 8.27 -8.49
CA LEU A 143 -6.00 8.18 -8.33
C LEU A 143 -5.42 7.30 -9.44
N GLY A 144 -5.06 7.94 -10.56
CA GLY A 144 -4.55 7.28 -11.76
C GLY A 144 -3.24 7.87 -12.28
N PRO A 145 -2.62 7.25 -13.29
CA PRO A 145 -1.38 7.72 -13.92
C PRO A 145 -1.47 9.20 -14.32
N GLY A 146 -0.52 10.01 -13.86
CA GLY A 146 -0.46 11.45 -14.18
C GLY A 146 -1.58 12.30 -13.56
N ARG A 147 -2.47 11.71 -12.75
CA ARG A 147 -3.51 12.45 -12.03
C ARG A 147 -2.99 12.91 -10.67
N LYS A 148 -3.50 14.06 -10.25
CA LYS A 148 -3.31 14.57 -8.90
C LYS A 148 -4.64 14.47 -8.15
N LEU A 149 -4.62 13.80 -7.00
CA LEU A 149 -5.75 13.72 -6.08
C LEU A 149 -5.43 14.53 -4.82
N LEU A 150 -6.36 15.38 -4.41
CA LEU A 150 -6.31 16.08 -3.13
C LEU A 150 -7.33 15.42 -2.20
N ILE A 151 -6.85 14.88 -1.08
CA ILE A 151 -7.72 14.26 -0.07
C ILE A 151 -7.65 15.13 1.17
N THR A 152 -8.79 15.55 1.67
CA THR A 152 -8.87 16.26 2.96
C THR A 152 -9.62 15.37 3.94
N SER A 153 -8.95 14.94 5.01
CA SER A 153 -9.56 14.16 6.08
C SER A 153 -9.84 15.06 7.27
N GLN A 154 -11.08 15.06 7.74
CA GLN A 154 -11.46 15.75 8.96
C GLN A 154 -11.83 14.72 10.03
N SER A 155 -11.21 14.80 11.20
CA SER A 155 -11.47 13.85 12.29
C SER A 155 -11.26 14.52 13.65
N LYS A 156 -12.26 14.45 14.53
CA LYS A 156 -12.13 14.99 15.90
C LYS A 156 -11.03 14.24 16.66
N TRP A 157 -10.24 14.96 17.45
CA TRP A 157 -9.16 14.36 18.26
C TRP A 157 -9.62 13.16 19.10
N ALA A 158 -10.80 13.25 19.72
CA ALA A 158 -11.37 12.19 20.56
C ALA A 158 -11.75 10.92 19.80
N LYS A 159 -11.98 11.00 18.48
CA LYS A 159 -12.37 9.86 17.64
C LYS A 159 -11.18 9.13 17.02
N LEU A 160 -10.00 9.70 17.12
CA LEU A 160 -8.78 9.08 16.61
C LEU A 160 -8.44 7.85 17.46
N ARG A 161 -8.07 6.76 16.79
CA ARG A 161 -7.69 5.52 17.48
C ARG A 161 -6.38 5.74 18.21
N VAL A 162 -6.41 5.51 19.51
CA VAL A 162 -5.25 5.53 20.38
C VAL A 162 -4.71 4.11 20.44
N GLU A 163 -3.45 3.92 20.10
CA GLU A 163 -2.76 2.66 20.36
C GLU A 163 -1.60 2.93 21.30
N VAL A 164 -1.68 2.33 22.47
CA VAL A 164 -0.59 2.32 23.43
C VAL A 164 0.36 1.23 22.96
N PRO A 165 1.61 1.54 22.55
CA PRO A 165 2.57 0.50 22.26
C PRO A 165 2.71 -0.40 23.50
N PRO A 166 2.78 -1.73 23.34
CA PRO A 166 2.93 -2.62 24.49
C PRO A 166 4.14 -2.18 25.33
N PRO A 167 4.05 -2.20 26.67
CA PRO A 167 5.06 -1.61 27.56
C PRO A 167 6.47 -2.19 27.38
N ASN A 168 6.60 -3.35 26.72
CA ASN A 168 7.88 -3.99 26.45
C ASN A 168 8.01 -4.21 24.93
N GLY A 169 8.79 -3.35 24.28
CA GLY A 169 9.21 -3.53 22.88
C GLY A 169 10.16 -4.71 22.74
N LEU A 170 9.62 -5.93 22.73
CA LEU A 170 10.33 -7.11 22.24
C LEU A 170 9.57 -7.71 21.05
N PRO A 171 10.29 -8.05 19.96
CA PRO A 171 9.72 -8.62 18.74
C PRO A 171 9.06 -9.99 18.96
#